data_AF-A0A969VHF3-F1
#
_entry.id   AF-A0A969VHF3-F1
#
_cell.length_a   1.000
_cell.length_b   1.000
_cell.length_c   1.000
_cell.angle_alpha   90.00
_cell.angle_beta   90.00
_cell.angle_gamma   90.00
#
_symmetry.space_group_name_H-M   'P 1'
#
loop_
_entity.id
_entity.type
_entity.pdbx_description
1 polymer ?
#
loop_
_entity_poly.entity_id
_entity_poly.type
_entity_poly.pdbx_seq_one_letter_code
_entity_poly.pdbx_strand_id
1 'polypeptide(L)'
;PPPSLPLDKKNSEFDKARYGHLRKDYYSNISKYRHLLTSPSMEIAEQDIPLYVTQDSVDQSGNKIVNYLAVKEVEISCSFPHEDIGQISLLDLPGLGDTNLIEAERLIKILSEEADFILFVRRPEANAVWGEAYLKLYQIARDALGDFPLAKCSFMILNRTKHGAEGGDNGYRCQKLQSELKETPIRVAQSIIADCSNSQEAFTQVLEPILDYLAANVQSIEKEYGRSYQKQLDVLYQNISIELDKASGALARYGDGDLLFEQLFAQFWRKLTNDLENLLAELKENRDNLDREFAQQVENAIQRCRTNTGIPSTCEEIAQRRHFFGSYNTAYNEFLHEIRTTFLGHFLYLDQAMQLSLENRKNLVVKILKSHLGELIDSEEIDFLSIIYNLLPDNCQSSQIGFQKLEQFDVSHAGRVIRLLRVNIDQLKPDTNTSALLFPEKQFTQKITAELNIEEQILETLQKLHQEAADKSETALNRILCEPSTDAYFMIEEFVDRVLRAKDVQLEWRIFLRKECYQVWPEFKQIEQRVQQQLIWRTLVERASYVNSLLIR
;
A
#
# COMPACT_ATOMS: atom_id res chain seq x y z
N PRO A 1 40.17 -31.39 32.35
CA PRO A 1 39.44 -32.33 31.47
C PRO A 1 38.47 -31.51 30.61
N PRO A 2 38.18 -31.92 29.36
CA PRO A 2 37.22 -31.19 28.55
C PRO A 2 35.83 -31.21 29.20
N PRO A 3 35.01 -30.16 29.01
CA PRO A 3 33.68 -30.04 29.60
C PRO A 3 32.74 -31.13 29.07
N SER A 4 31.88 -31.68 29.92
CA SER A 4 30.97 -32.78 29.56
C SER A 4 30.12 -32.47 28.33
N LEU A 5 29.82 -33.50 27.53
CA LEU A 5 28.99 -33.37 26.34
C LEU A 5 27.63 -32.70 26.69
N PRO A 6 27.23 -31.64 25.98
CA PRO A 6 25.96 -30.94 26.18
C PRO A 6 24.75 -31.89 26.17
N LEU A 7 23.75 -31.60 27.00
CA LEU A 7 22.58 -32.47 27.23
C LEU A 7 21.80 -32.80 25.95
N ASP A 8 21.68 -31.83 25.05
CA ASP A 8 21.04 -31.91 23.73
C ASP A 8 21.79 -32.84 22.75
N LYS A 9 23.09 -33.08 22.96
CA LYS A 9 23.92 -33.97 22.12
C LYS A 9 24.14 -35.35 22.72
N LYS A 10 23.70 -35.60 23.96
CA LYS A 10 23.91 -36.88 24.67
C LYS A 10 23.20 -38.08 24.06
N ASN A 11 22.23 -37.88 23.18
CA ASN A 11 21.50 -38.98 22.53
C ASN A 11 22.06 -39.35 21.15
N SER A 12 23.00 -38.56 20.62
CA SER A 12 23.64 -38.81 19.33
C SER A 12 24.86 -39.73 19.53
N GLU A 13 24.80 -40.95 19.01
CA GLU A 13 25.94 -41.88 19.03
C GLU A 13 27.15 -41.31 18.27
N PHE A 14 26.92 -40.50 17.23
CA PHE A 14 27.96 -39.78 16.51
C PHE A 14 28.65 -38.73 17.38
N ASP A 15 27.91 -37.91 18.14
CA ASP A 15 28.51 -36.89 18.99
C ASP A 15 29.24 -37.49 20.19
N LYS A 16 28.75 -38.62 20.72
CA LYS A 16 29.48 -39.41 21.72
C LYS A 16 30.82 -39.90 21.19
N ALA A 17 30.84 -40.46 19.97
CA ALA A 17 32.07 -40.93 19.34
C ALA A 17 33.07 -39.79 19.11
N ARG A 18 32.63 -38.66 18.52
CA ARG A 18 33.47 -37.48 18.27
C ARG A 18 34.05 -36.88 19.54
N TYR A 19 33.24 -36.78 20.60
CA TYR A 19 33.71 -36.29 21.90
C TYR A 19 34.66 -37.29 22.58
N GLY A 20 34.45 -38.59 22.35
CA GLY A 20 35.40 -39.65 22.70
C GLY A 20 36.77 -39.44 22.05
N HIS A 21 36.81 -39.21 20.74
CA HIS A 21 38.04 -38.89 19.99
C HIS A 21 38.71 -37.61 20.48
N LEU A 22 37.96 -36.52 20.68
CA LEU A 22 38.48 -35.28 21.25
C LEU A 22 39.17 -35.52 22.60
N ARG A 23 38.55 -36.31 23.48
CA ARG A 23 39.09 -36.58 24.82
C ARG A 23 40.29 -37.52 24.77
N LYS A 24 40.18 -38.62 24.03
CA LYS A 24 41.16 -39.71 24.02
C LYS A 24 42.38 -39.36 23.17
N ASP A 25 42.19 -38.79 22.00
CA ASP A 25 43.27 -38.63 21.03
C ASP A 25 43.89 -37.25 21.15
N TYR A 26 43.08 -36.18 21.16
CA TYR A 26 43.57 -34.80 21.21
C TYR A 26 43.92 -34.34 22.63
N TYR A 27 42.97 -34.35 23.56
CA TYR A 27 43.16 -33.76 24.88
C TYR A 27 44.18 -34.52 25.72
N SER A 28 44.15 -35.87 25.71
CA SER A 28 45.08 -36.68 26.51
C SER A 28 46.54 -36.52 26.07
N ASN A 29 46.76 -36.20 24.79
CA ASN A 29 48.09 -36.05 24.20
C ASN A 29 48.52 -34.59 24.02
N ILE A 30 47.71 -33.60 24.43
CA ILE A 30 47.95 -32.17 24.15
C ILE A 30 49.35 -31.71 24.57
N SER A 31 49.86 -32.17 25.71
CA SER A 31 51.20 -31.81 26.17
C SER A 31 52.31 -32.25 25.22
N LYS A 32 52.08 -33.31 24.42
CA LYS A 32 53.07 -33.87 23.49
C LYS A 32 53.23 -33.04 22.22
N TYR A 33 52.17 -32.41 21.72
CA TYR A 33 52.19 -31.69 20.43
C TYR A 33 51.83 -30.21 20.51
N ARG A 34 51.39 -29.68 21.67
CA ARG A 34 50.97 -28.28 21.81
C ARG A 34 52.03 -27.26 21.37
N HIS A 35 53.30 -27.58 21.56
CA HIS A 35 54.40 -26.71 21.12
C HIS A 35 54.45 -26.54 19.60
N LEU A 36 54.00 -27.54 18.84
CA LEU A 36 53.91 -27.50 17.39
C LEU A 36 52.74 -26.61 16.92
N LEU A 37 51.63 -26.56 17.66
CA LEU A 37 50.48 -25.70 17.32
C LEU A 37 50.81 -24.20 17.32
N THR A 38 51.82 -23.79 18.08
CA THR A 38 52.25 -22.39 18.19
C THR A 38 53.49 -22.08 17.35
N SER A 39 54.05 -23.08 16.68
CA SER A 39 55.25 -22.92 15.86
C SER A 39 54.89 -22.41 14.46
N PRO A 40 55.75 -21.61 13.81
CA PRO A 40 55.60 -21.33 12.38
C PRO A 40 55.83 -22.60 11.54
N SER A 41 55.54 -22.53 10.24
CA SER A 41 55.86 -23.61 9.30
C SER A 41 57.32 -24.03 9.42
N MET A 42 57.56 -25.34 9.38
CA MET A 42 58.85 -25.96 9.61
C MET A 42 59.27 -26.75 8.36
N GLU A 43 60.51 -26.58 7.94
CA GLU A 43 61.17 -27.50 7.01
C GLU A 43 61.74 -28.70 7.78
N ILE A 44 61.50 -29.90 7.28
CA ILE A 44 61.95 -31.16 7.88
C ILE A 44 62.71 -32.00 6.84
N ALA A 45 63.59 -32.88 7.30
CA ALA A 45 64.25 -33.84 6.42
C ALA A 45 63.27 -34.94 5.98
N GLU A 46 63.50 -35.53 4.81
CA GLU A 46 62.63 -36.58 4.25
C GLU A 46 62.40 -37.76 5.21
N GLN A 47 63.47 -38.20 5.88
CA GLN A 47 63.45 -39.27 6.88
C GLN A 47 62.58 -38.97 8.11
N ASP A 48 62.28 -37.69 8.38
CA ASP A 48 61.49 -37.25 9.52
C ASP A 48 60.00 -37.09 9.16
N ILE A 49 59.64 -37.07 7.87
CA ILE A 49 58.24 -36.95 7.40
C ILE A 49 57.31 -37.96 8.10
N PRO A 50 57.66 -39.26 8.24
CA PRO A 50 56.77 -40.21 8.90
C PRO A 50 56.40 -39.82 10.33
N LEU A 51 57.29 -39.13 11.06
CA LEU A 51 57.07 -38.71 12.44
C LEU A 51 55.93 -37.68 12.56
N TYR A 52 55.65 -36.95 11.47
CA TYR A 52 54.64 -35.90 11.42
C TYR A 52 53.37 -36.32 10.67
N VAL A 53 53.43 -37.29 9.77
CA VAL A 53 52.29 -37.65 8.89
C VAL A 53 51.64 -38.99 9.27
N THR A 54 52.39 -39.94 9.83
CA THR A 54 51.87 -41.28 10.12
C THR A 54 51.35 -41.42 11.54
N GLN A 55 50.37 -42.32 11.73
CA GLN A 55 49.81 -42.62 13.04
C GLN A 55 50.56 -43.75 13.77
N ASP A 56 51.43 -44.50 13.10
CA ASP A 56 52.06 -45.71 13.66
C ASP A 56 53.51 -45.47 14.14
N SER A 57 54.00 -44.24 14.01
CA SER A 57 55.35 -43.87 14.45
C SER A 57 55.52 -43.97 15.96
N VAL A 58 56.63 -44.55 16.40
CA VAL A 58 57.02 -44.70 17.81
C VAL A 58 58.38 -44.08 18.08
N ASP A 59 58.56 -43.54 19.28
CA ASP A 59 59.86 -43.04 19.75
C ASP A 59 60.82 -44.20 20.08
N GLN A 60 62.08 -43.88 20.41
CA GLN A 60 63.11 -44.86 20.78
C GLN A 60 62.73 -45.71 22.01
N SER A 61 61.73 -45.29 22.78
CA SER A 61 61.20 -46.00 23.96
C SER A 61 59.92 -46.80 23.64
N GLY A 62 59.48 -46.81 22.37
CA GLY A 62 58.26 -47.49 21.93
C GLY A 62 56.96 -46.71 22.18
N ASN A 63 57.03 -45.45 22.61
CA ASN A 63 55.82 -44.64 22.81
C ASN A 63 55.34 -44.06 21.49
N LYS A 64 54.01 -44.02 21.29
CA LYS A 64 53.39 -43.41 20.11
C LYS A 64 53.75 -41.93 19.97
N ILE A 65 54.27 -41.57 18.80
CA ILE A 65 54.48 -40.19 18.35
C ILE A 65 53.16 -39.66 17.80
N VAL A 66 52.80 -38.43 18.18
CA VAL A 66 51.48 -37.85 17.93
C VAL A 66 51.57 -36.47 17.27
N ASN A 67 52.69 -36.17 16.63
CA ASN A 67 52.93 -34.87 16.00
C ASN A 67 51.90 -34.58 14.90
N TYR A 68 51.37 -35.61 14.23
CA TYR A 68 50.31 -35.52 13.21
C TYR A 68 49.06 -34.78 13.70
N LEU A 69 48.77 -34.77 15.01
CA LEU A 69 47.64 -34.02 15.57
C LEU A 69 47.81 -32.49 15.49
N ALA A 70 49.04 -32.00 15.28
CA ALA A 70 49.34 -30.58 15.12
C ALA A 70 49.55 -30.17 13.65
N VAL A 71 49.54 -31.12 12.72
CA VAL A 71 49.83 -30.87 11.31
C VAL A 71 48.56 -30.41 10.61
N LYS A 72 48.62 -29.20 10.04
CA LYS A 72 47.55 -28.66 9.18
C LYS A 72 47.67 -29.18 7.75
N GLU A 73 48.91 -29.22 7.25
CA GLU A 73 49.28 -29.46 5.86
C GLU A 73 50.77 -29.85 5.80
N VAL A 74 51.13 -30.71 4.85
CA VAL A 74 52.51 -31.04 4.52
C VAL A 74 52.67 -30.90 3.02
N GLU A 75 53.63 -30.07 2.61
CA GLU A 75 53.98 -29.86 1.21
C GLU A 75 55.31 -30.56 0.94
N ILE A 76 55.30 -31.50 0.00
CA ILE A 76 56.49 -32.26 -0.41
C ILE A 76 56.83 -31.85 -1.83
N SER A 77 57.93 -31.11 -1.98
CA SER A 77 58.49 -30.74 -3.29
C SER A 77 59.68 -31.63 -3.62
N CYS A 78 59.59 -32.39 -4.70
CA CYS A 78 60.69 -33.20 -5.21
C CYS A 78 60.78 -33.14 -6.74
N SER A 79 61.97 -33.39 -7.28
CA SER A 79 62.13 -33.51 -8.73
C SER A 79 61.44 -34.78 -9.21
N PHE A 80 60.61 -34.65 -10.25
CA PHE A 80 59.97 -35.81 -10.86
C PHE A 80 61.02 -36.62 -11.64
N PRO A 81 61.04 -37.97 -11.53
CA PRO A 81 62.09 -38.80 -12.14
C PRO A 81 62.05 -38.86 -13.68
N HIS A 82 61.11 -38.18 -14.33
CA HIS A 82 60.95 -38.13 -15.79
C HIS A 82 60.94 -36.68 -16.27
N GLU A 83 61.91 -36.32 -17.11
CA GLU A 83 62.13 -34.93 -17.57
C GLU A 83 61.04 -34.41 -18.51
N ASP A 84 60.28 -35.31 -19.15
CA ASP A 84 59.23 -34.96 -20.12
C ASP A 84 57.89 -34.57 -19.48
N ILE A 85 57.82 -34.60 -18.14
CA ILE A 85 56.61 -34.30 -17.37
C ILE A 85 56.72 -32.91 -16.76
N GLY A 86 55.70 -32.07 -16.96
CA GLY A 86 55.60 -30.74 -16.35
C GLY A 86 55.44 -30.78 -14.82
N GLN A 87 55.09 -29.65 -14.21
CA GLN A 87 54.81 -29.62 -12.77
C GLN A 87 53.50 -30.36 -12.47
N ILE A 88 53.57 -31.42 -11.67
CA ILE A 88 52.41 -32.16 -11.15
C ILE A 88 52.34 -31.95 -9.65
N SER A 89 51.14 -31.66 -9.15
CA SER A 89 50.83 -31.72 -7.72
C SER A 89 49.94 -32.93 -7.44
N LEU A 90 50.29 -33.70 -6.41
CA LEU A 90 49.47 -34.80 -5.91
C LEU A 90 48.93 -34.41 -4.54
N LEU A 91 47.61 -34.25 -4.46
CA LEU A 91 46.92 -33.92 -3.22
C LEU A 91 46.41 -35.22 -2.60
N ASP A 92 47.08 -35.67 -1.54
CA ASP A 92 46.60 -36.80 -0.74
C ASP A 92 45.53 -36.33 0.25
N LEU A 93 44.39 -37.03 0.25
CA LEU A 93 43.19 -36.65 0.99
C LEU A 93 42.91 -37.70 2.08
N PRO A 94 42.40 -37.28 3.26
CA PRO A 94 42.07 -38.22 4.34
C PRO A 94 41.17 -39.37 3.87
N GLY A 95 41.50 -40.59 4.31
CA GLY A 95 40.78 -41.81 3.91
C GLY A 95 39.39 -41.97 4.55
N LEU A 96 38.57 -42.84 3.93
CA LEU A 96 37.19 -43.20 4.31
C LEU A 96 36.96 -43.57 5.80
N GLY A 97 37.98 -44.06 6.49
CA GLY A 97 37.89 -44.48 7.89
C GLY A 97 37.92 -43.31 8.89
N ASP A 98 38.43 -42.15 8.48
CA ASP A 98 38.70 -41.01 9.35
C ASP A 98 37.71 -39.84 9.13
N THR A 99 36.96 -39.85 8.02
CA THR A 99 36.06 -38.77 7.61
C THR A 99 34.88 -38.54 8.57
N ASN A 100 35.09 -37.68 9.55
CA ASN A 100 34.04 -36.94 10.23
C ASN A 100 33.43 -35.91 9.26
N LEU A 101 32.18 -35.48 9.48
CA LEU A 101 31.46 -34.47 8.67
C LEU A 101 32.23 -33.16 8.39
N ILE A 102 33.23 -32.79 9.20
CA ILE A 102 34.08 -31.60 9.00
C ILE A 102 35.06 -31.79 7.83
N GLU A 103 35.45 -33.02 7.52
CA GLU A 103 36.38 -33.33 6.42
C GLU A 103 35.68 -33.34 5.06
N ALA A 104 34.35 -33.49 5.02
CA ALA A 104 33.58 -33.43 3.78
C ALA A 104 33.60 -32.03 3.16
N GLU A 105 33.51 -30.96 3.95
CA GLU A 105 33.62 -29.57 3.45
C GLU A 105 35.03 -29.26 2.91
N ARG A 106 36.08 -29.76 3.59
CA ARG A 106 37.46 -29.64 3.12
C ARG A 106 37.67 -30.44 1.82
N LEU A 107 37.14 -31.65 1.76
CA LEU A 107 37.13 -32.48 0.55
C LEU A 107 36.41 -31.76 -0.60
N ILE A 108 35.23 -31.20 -0.34
CA ILE A 108 34.46 -30.42 -1.32
C ILE A 108 35.31 -29.28 -1.86
N LYS A 109 35.91 -28.47 -0.98
CA LYS A 109 36.73 -27.32 -1.36
C LYS A 109 37.90 -27.71 -2.25
N ILE A 110 38.69 -28.71 -1.82
CA ILE A 110 39.88 -29.15 -2.58
C ILE A 110 39.45 -29.70 -3.95
N LEU A 111 38.40 -30.51 -3.99
CA LEU A 111 37.87 -31.05 -5.25
C LEU A 111 37.36 -29.93 -6.17
N SER A 112 36.67 -28.91 -5.65
CA SER A 112 36.08 -27.84 -6.48
C SER A 112 37.07 -26.77 -6.96
N GLU A 113 38.17 -26.55 -6.24
CA GLU A 113 39.08 -25.42 -6.49
C GLU A 113 40.47 -25.84 -7.02
N GLU A 114 40.95 -27.04 -6.70
CA GLU A 114 42.38 -27.39 -6.89
C GLU A 114 42.63 -28.65 -7.72
N ALA A 115 41.60 -29.45 -8.03
CA ALA A 115 41.76 -30.75 -8.68
C ALA A 115 41.36 -30.75 -10.16
N ASP A 116 42.33 -31.00 -11.05
CA ASP A 116 42.08 -31.24 -12.48
C ASP A 116 41.72 -32.71 -12.79
N PHE A 117 42.17 -33.64 -11.94
CA PHE A 117 41.97 -35.07 -12.11
C PHE A 117 41.92 -35.80 -10.76
N ILE A 118 41.05 -36.80 -10.65
CA ILE A 118 40.75 -37.45 -9.36
C ILE A 118 41.08 -38.95 -9.42
N LEU A 119 41.81 -39.44 -8.42
CA LEU A 119 42.14 -40.85 -8.28
C LEU A 119 41.37 -41.47 -7.13
N PHE A 120 40.44 -42.37 -7.43
CA PHE A 120 39.80 -43.20 -6.43
C PHE A 120 40.66 -44.43 -6.19
N VAL A 121 41.41 -44.45 -5.08
CA VAL A 121 42.28 -45.58 -4.74
C VAL A 121 41.61 -46.48 -3.72
N ARG A 122 41.56 -47.79 -4.00
CA ARG A 122 40.98 -48.79 -3.11
C ARG A 122 41.85 -50.04 -3.04
N ARG A 123 42.22 -50.45 -1.82
CA ARG A 123 42.83 -51.77 -1.56
C ARG A 123 41.74 -52.78 -1.17
N PRO A 124 41.49 -53.85 -1.95
CA PRO A 124 40.47 -54.84 -1.62
C PRO A 124 40.88 -55.77 -0.46
N GLU A 125 40.16 -55.67 0.66
CA GLU A 125 40.28 -56.57 1.82
C GLU A 125 39.56 -57.92 1.60
N ALA A 126 39.69 -58.84 2.56
CA ALA A 126 38.92 -60.08 2.57
C ALA A 126 37.40 -59.78 2.55
N ASN A 127 36.66 -60.42 1.64
CA ASN A 127 35.22 -60.19 1.39
C ASN A 127 34.87 -58.77 0.89
N ALA A 128 35.80 -58.04 0.27
CA ALA A 128 35.51 -56.73 -0.29
C ALA A 128 34.35 -56.75 -1.31
N VAL A 129 33.39 -55.84 -1.11
CA VAL A 129 32.25 -55.56 -2.00
C VAL A 129 32.10 -54.05 -2.18
N TRP A 130 31.38 -53.59 -3.20
CA TRP A 130 30.98 -52.19 -3.32
C TRP A 130 29.90 -51.83 -2.28
N GLY A 131 30.33 -51.58 -1.04
CA GLY A 131 29.45 -51.20 0.06
C GLY A 131 29.04 -49.72 0.05
N GLU A 132 28.05 -49.39 0.88
CA GLU A 132 27.43 -48.06 0.98
C GLU A 132 28.44 -46.92 1.21
N ALA A 133 29.48 -47.15 2.02
CA ALA A 133 30.50 -46.15 2.31
C ALA A 133 31.22 -45.63 1.04
N TYR A 134 31.54 -46.54 0.10
CA TYR A 134 32.22 -46.18 -1.15
C TYR A 134 31.28 -45.44 -2.12
N LEU A 135 30.02 -45.87 -2.19
CA LEU A 135 29.01 -45.21 -3.02
C LEU A 135 28.73 -43.79 -2.51
N LYS A 136 28.65 -43.63 -1.18
CA LYS A 136 28.43 -42.34 -0.52
C LYS A 136 29.60 -41.38 -0.74
N LEU A 137 30.84 -41.87 -0.70
CA LEU A 137 32.00 -41.01 -1.00
C LEU A 137 31.98 -40.52 -2.44
N TYR A 138 31.74 -41.41 -3.39
CA TYR A 138 31.60 -41.02 -4.80
C TYR A 138 30.47 -40.01 -4.97
N GLN A 139 29.36 -40.18 -4.25
CA GLN A 139 28.25 -39.23 -4.24
C GLN A 139 28.67 -37.85 -3.71
N ILE A 140 29.39 -37.81 -2.58
CA ILE A 140 29.90 -36.56 -1.99
C ILE A 140 30.81 -35.85 -2.98
N ALA A 141 31.74 -36.57 -3.62
CA ALA A 141 32.62 -35.99 -4.63
C ALA A 141 31.83 -35.44 -5.83
N ARG A 142 30.84 -36.19 -6.34
CA ARG A 142 29.99 -35.73 -7.44
C ARG A 142 29.20 -34.47 -7.08
N ASP A 143 28.63 -34.44 -5.89
CA ASP A 143 27.79 -33.31 -5.45
C ASP A 143 28.65 -32.06 -5.16
N ALA A 144 29.89 -32.26 -4.68
CA ALA A 144 30.88 -31.20 -4.51
C ALA A 144 31.27 -30.53 -5.83
N LEU A 145 31.45 -31.36 -6.86
CA LEU A 145 32.03 -31.00 -8.14
C LEU A 145 31.01 -30.44 -9.12
N GLY A 146 29.71 -30.59 -8.83
CA GLY A 146 28.62 -30.06 -9.65
C GLY A 146 28.69 -30.53 -11.10
N ASP A 147 28.89 -29.58 -12.02
CA ASP A 147 28.97 -29.83 -13.46
C ASP A 147 30.35 -30.32 -13.92
N PHE A 148 31.35 -30.41 -13.04
CA PHE A 148 32.66 -30.92 -13.40
C PHE A 148 32.53 -32.37 -13.88
N PRO A 149 33.14 -32.73 -15.03
CA PRO A 149 32.94 -34.02 -15.67
C PRO A 149 33.73 -35.13 -14.96
N LEU A 150 33.35 -35.44 -13.72
CA LEU A 150 34.01 -36.42 -12.84
C LEU A 150 34.22 -37.77 -13.53
N ALA A 151 33.23 -38.24 -14.30
CA ALA A 151 33.32 -39.50 -15.03
C ALA A 151 34.40 -39.52 -16.13
N LYS A 152 34.87 -38.35 -16.58
CA LYS A 152 35.95 -38.21 -17.57
C LYS A 152 37.27 -37.81 -16.91
N CYS A 153 37.23 -37.13 -15.77
CA CYS A 153 38.42 -36.66 -15.05
C CYS A 153 38.72 -37.50 -13.81
N SER A 154 38.43 -38.81 -13.85
CA SER A 154 38.78 -39.68 -12.73
C SER A 154 39.06 -41.11 -13.13
N PHE A 155 39.98 -41.75 -12.43
CA PHE A 155 40.28 -43.18 -12.52
C PHE A 155 39.97 -43.90 -11.20
N MET A 156 39.64 -45.19 -11.30
CA MET A 156 39.52 -46.12 -10.17
C MET A 156 40.73 -47.05 -10.10
N ILE A 157 41.58 -46.88 -9.09
CA ILE A 157 42.77 -47.70 -8.87
C ILE A 157 42.46 -48.77 -7.83
N LEU A 158 42.52 -50.03 -8.24
CA LEU A 158 42.39 -51.19 -7.35
C LEU A 158 43.80 -51.68 -6.99
N ASN A 159 44.24 -51.31 -5.79
CA ASN A 159 45.61 -51.54 -5.35
C ASN A 159 45.84 -53.04 -5.03
N ARG A 160 46.70 -53.68 -5.84
CA ARG A 160 47.03 -55.10 -5.77
C ARG A 160 48.19 -55.35 -4.81
N THR A 161 48.03 -56.31 -3.89
CA THR A 161 49.11 -56.82 -3.05
C THR A 161 49.66 -58.13 -3.63
N LYS A 162 50.97 -58.41 -3.47
CA LYS A 162 51.62 -59.64 -3.94
C LYS A 162 51.77 -60.68 -2.81
N HIS A 163 52.07 -61.92 -3.18
CA HIS A 163 52.41 -62.98 -2.21
C HIS A 163 53.60 -62.55 -1.32
N GLY A 164 53.37 -62.47 -0.01
CA GLY A 164 54.36 -62.03 0.99
C GLY A 164 54.02 -60.70 1.68
N ALA A 165 53.06 -59.94 1.18
CA ALA A 165 52.49 -58.79 1.86
C ALA A 165 51.50 -59.20 2.96
N GLU A 166 51.28 -58.33 3.95
CA GLU A 166 50.24 -58.49 4.97
C GLU A 166 48.86 -58.60 4.29
N GLY A 167 48.17 -59.74 4.46
CA GLY A 167 46.90 -60.03 3.78
C GLY A 167 46.99 -60.85 2.48
N GLY A 168 48.21 -61.16 1.99
CA GLY A 168 48.45 -62.03 0.83
C GLY A 168 48.13 -61.38 -0.53
N ASP A 169 48.18 -62.17 -1.61
CA ASP A 169 47.81 -61.70 -2.95
C ASP A 169 46.29 -61.49 -3.06
N ASN A 170 45.87 -60.28 -3.43
CA ASN A 170 44.46 -59.90 -3.55
C ASN A 170 43.99 -59.71 -5.02
N GLY A 171 44.78 -60.14 -6.01
CA GLY A 171 44.53 -59.90 -7.43
C GLY A 171 43.17 -60.38 -7.93
N TYR A 172 42.72 -61.56 -7.49
CA TYR A 172 41.37 -62.07 -7.80
C TYR A 172 40.26 -61.14 -7.32
N ARG A 173 40.43 -60.52 -6.14
CA ARG A 173 39.46 -59.57 -5.58
C ARG A 173 39.44 -58.26 -6.35
N CYS A 174 40.62 -57.79 -6.79
CA CYS A 174 40.72 -56.63 -7.68
C CYS A 174 39.94 -56.88 -8.98
N GLN A 175 40.14 -58.04 -9.62
CA GLN A 175 39.42 -58.40 -10.85
C GLN A 175 37.91 -58.49 -10.63
N LYS A 176 37.47 -59.12 -9.55
CA LYS A 176 36.05 -59.20 -9.17
C LYS A 176 35.43 -57.79 -9.02
N LEU A 177 36.04 -56.92 -8.22
CA LEU A 177 35.52 -55.57 -8.01
C LEU A 177 35.53 -54.73 -9.29
N GLN A 178 36.55 -54.90 -10.15
CA GLN A 178 36.61 -54.24 -11.45
C GLN A 178 35.44 -54.66 -12.35
N SER A 179 35.10 -55.96 -12.39
CA SER A 179 33.94 -56.42 -13.15
C SER A 179 32.61 -55.90 -12.59
N GLU A 180 32.47 -55.86 -11.26
CA GLU A 180 31.26 -55.39 -10.57
C GLU A 180 31.09 -53.86 -10.67
N LEU A 181 32.17 -53.10 -10.94
CA LEU A 181 32.14 -51.63 -11.00
C LEU A 181 31.08 -51.13 -11.99
N LYS A 182 30.86 -51.84 -13.10
CA LYS A 182 29.86 -51.51 -14.12
C LYS A 182 28.42 -51.57 -13.60
N GLU A 183 28.17 -52.36 -12.56
CA GLU A 183 26.86 -52.54 -11.93
C GLU A 183 26.59 -51.50 -10.83
N THR A 184 27.60 -50.70 -10.47
CA THR A 184 27.48 -49.62 -9.48
C THR A 184 27.08 -48.30 -10.15
N PRO A 185 26.68 -47.25 -9.40
CA PRO A 185 26.55 -45.89 -9.93
C PRO A 185 27.88 -45.14 -10.12
N ILE A 186 29.01 -45.72 -9.72
CA ILE A 186 30.34 -45.10 -9.86
C ILE A 186 30.70 -45.04 -11.36
N ARG A 187 31.08 -43.86 -11.84
CA ARG A 187 31.50 -43.64 -13.23
C ARG A 187 32.87 -42.98 -13.21
N VAL A 188 33.82 -43.64 -13.84
CA VAL A 188 35.22 -43.20 -13.96
C VAL A 188 35.65 -43.47 -15.40
N ALA A 189 36.65 -42.74 -15.89
CA ALA A 189 37.14 -42.89 -17.25
C ALA A 189 37.81 -44.24 -17.46
N GLN A 190 38.53 -44.72 -16.44
CA GLN A 190 39.19 -46.01 -16.46
C GLN A 190 39.26 -46.64 -15.07
N SER A 191 39.38 -47.97 -15.02
CA SER A 191 39.72 -48.69 -13.80
C SER A 191 40.98 -49.52 -14.04
N ILE A 192 41.95 -49.39 -13.14
CA ILE A 192 43.30 -49.96 -13.26
C ILE A 192 43.56 -50.86 -12.05
N ILE A 193 44.20 -52.01 -12.27
CA ILE A 193 44.70 -52.89 -11.21
C ILE A 193 46.22 -52.81 -11.23
N ALA A 194 46.82 -52.33 -10.15
CA ALA A 194 48.28 -52.16 -10.04
C ALA A 194 48.75 -52.31 -8.60
N ASP A 195 49.95 -52.83 -8.40
CA ASP A 195 50.64 -52.79 -7.12
C ASP A 195 51.29 -51.43 -6.91
N CYS A 196 50.60 -50.57 -6.15
CA CYS A 196 51.04 -49.19 -5.89
C CYS A 196 52.22 -49.10 -4.91
N SER A 197 52.66 -50.24 -4.33
CA SER A 197 53.88 -50.28 -3.51
C SER A 197 55.16 -50.43 -4.35
N ASN A 198 55.01 -50.86 -5.62
CA ASN A 198 56.10 -50.95 -6.56
C ASN A 198 56.18 -49.68 -7.41
N SER A 199 57.25 -48.89 -7.25
CA SER A 199 57.39 -47.60 -7.93
C SER A 199 57.34 -47.70 -9.46
N GLN A 200 57.95 -48.73 -10.05
CA GLN A 200 57.92 -48.95 -11.50
C GLN A 200 56.52 -49.31 -12.00
N GLU A 201 55.80 -50.16 -11.26
CA GLU A 201 54.43 -50.57 -11.61
C GLU A 201 53.46 -49.40 -11.42
N ALA A 202 53.60 -48.62 -10.35
CA ALA A 202 52.81 -47.42 -10.11
C ALA A 202 53.01 -46.37 -11.23
N PHE A 203 54.25 -46.18 -11.70
CA PHE A 203 54.51 -45.29 -12.82
C PHE A 203 53.88 -45.82 -14.12
N THR A 204 54.27 -47.01 -14.56
CA THR A 204 53.90 -47.55 -15.89
C THR A 204 52.43 -47.97 -16.00
N GLN A 205 51.80 -48.38 -14.90
CA GLN A 205 50.41 -48.86 -14.93
C GLN A 205 49.40 -47.82 -14.46
N VAL A 206 49.80 -46.82 -13.66
CA VAL A 206 48.86 -45.81 -13.13
C VAL A 206 49.16 -44.44 -13.70
N LEU A 207 50.32 -43.87 -13.41
CA LEU A 207 50.59 -42.47 -13.73
C LEU A 207 50.72 -42.22 -15.24
N GLU A 208 51.53 -43.01 -15.96
CA GLU A 208 51.71 -42.87 -17.41
C GLU A 208 50.37 -42.95 -18.17
N PRO A 209 49.49 -43.93 -17.90
CA PRO A 209 48.14 -43.95 -18.48
C PRO A 209 47.26 -42.73 -18.17
N ILE A 210 47.38 -42.14 -16.97
CA ILE A 210 46.65 -40.91 -16.62
C ILE A 210 47.16 -39.75 -17.47
N LEU A 211 48.48 -39.61 -17.60
CA LEU A 211 49.10 -38.53 -18.38
C LEU A 211 48.77 -38.66 -19.86
N ASP A 212 48.84 -39.87 -20.42
CA ASP A 212 48.45 -40.15 -21.80
C ASP A 212 46.97 -39.84 -22.02
N TYR A 213 46.10 -40.24 -21.09
CA TYR A 213 44.68 -39.95 -21.15
C TYR A 213 44.41 -38.44 -21.13
N LEU A 214 45.04 -37.70 -20.20
CA LEU A 214 44.91 -36.26 -20.12
C LEU A 214 45.43 -35.58 -21.39
N ALA A 215 46.60 -35.95 -21.88
CA ALA A 215 47.16 -35.41 -23.13
C ALA A 215 46.24 -35.63 -24.33
N ALA A 216 45.56 -36.79 -24.39
CA ALA A 216 44.63 -37.10 -25.47
C ALA A 216 43.24 -36.44 -25.31
N ASN A 217 42.80 -36.11 -24.10
CA ASN A 217 41.39 -35.75 -23.83
C ASN A 217 41.16 -34.36 -23.22
N VAL A 218 42.18 -33.69 -22.67
CA VAL A 218 42.04 -32.44 -21.90
C VAL A 218 41.28 -31.36 -22.68
N GLN A 219 41.64 -31.12 -23.95
CA GLN A 219 40.97 -30.11 -24.79
C GLN A 219 39.47 -30.39 -24.99
N SER A 220 39.09 -31.67 -25.11
CA SER A 220 37.68 -32.05 -25.26
C SER A 220 36.92 -31.85 -23.96
N ILE A 221 37.54 -32.21 -22.83
CA ILE A 221 36.97 -32.06 -21.49
C ILE A 221 36.74 -30.57 -21.18
N GLU A 222 37.76 -29.72 -21.39
CA GLU A 222 37.68 -28.27 -21.19
C GLU A 222 36.58 -27.64 -22.05
N LYS A 223 36.47 -28.02 -23.33
CA LYS A 223 35.45 -27.48 -24.23
C LYS A 223 34.03 -27.83 -23.79
N GLU A 224 33.82 -29.04 -23.29
CA GLU A 224 32.52 -29.48 -22.78
C GLU A 224 32.17 -28.78 -21.47
N TYR A 225 33.14 -28.67 -20.56
CA TYR A 225 32.96 -27.99 -19.29
C TYR A 225 32.70 -26.49 -19.48
N GLY A 226 33.47 -25.82 -20.33
CA GLY A 226 33.27 -24.42 -20.70
C GLY A 226 31.91 -24.14 -21.35
N ARG A 227 31.38 -25.07 -22.15
CA ARG A 227 30.01 -24.96 -22.68
C ARG A 227 28.94 -25.02 -21.59
N SER A 228 29.16 -25.80 -20.52
CA SER A 228 28.23 -25.83 -19.39
C SER A 228 28.16 -24.47 -18.71
N TYR A 229 29.31 -23.85 -18.43
CA TYR A 229 29.37 -22.51 -17.85
C TYR A 229 28.77 -21.44 -18.75
N GLN A 230 29.06 -21.47 -20.05
CA GLN A 230 28.46 -20.52 -21.00
C GLN A 230 26.94 -20.59 -20.95
N LYS A 231 26.38 -21.81 -20.92
CA LYS A 231 24.93 -22.02 -20.80
C LYS A 231 24.38 -21.49 -19.47
N GLN A 232 25.10 -21.67 -18.36
CA GLN A 232 24.70 -21.11 -17.07
C GLN A 232 24.73 -19.57 -17.08
N LEU A 233 25.75 -18.96 -17.68
CA LEU A 233 25.84 -17.51 -17.86
C LEU A 233 24.69 -16.97 -18.73
N ASP A 234 24.37 -17.66 -19.83
CA ASP A 234 23.25 -17.28 -20.69
C ASP A 234 21.92 -17.31 -19.93
N VAL A 235 21.68 -18.35 -19.12
CA VAL A 235 20.48 -18.45 -18.25
C VAL A 235 20.45 -17.31 -17.23
N LEU A 236 21.58 -17.02 -16.58
CA LEU A 236 21.68 -15.93 -15.61
C LEU A 236 21.37 -14.57 -16.25
N TYR A 237 21.95 -14.30 -17.41
CA TYR A 237 21.69 -13.08 -18.17
C TYR A 237 20.21 -12.90 -18.51
N GLN A 238 19.56 -13.97 -18.98
CA GLN A 238 18.14 -13.93 -19.35
C GLN A 238 17.27 -13.65 -18.12
N ASN A 239 17.56 -14.30 -17.00
CA ASN A 239 16.83 -14.08 -15.75
C ASN A 239 16.96 -12.64 -15.26
N ILE A 240 18.17 -12.07 -15.29
CA ILE A 240 18.40 -10.67 -14.90
C ILE A 240 17.66 -9.72 -15.87
N SER A 241 17.71 -9.98 -17.18
CA SER A 241 17.03 -9.15 -18.18
C SER A 241 15.52 -9.10 -17.96
N ILE A 242 14.89 -10.25 -17.70
CA ILE A 242 13.44 -10.34 -17.43
C ILE A 242 13.06 -9.49 -16.20
N GLU A 243 13.85 -9.54 -15.13
CA GLU A 243 13.56 -8.75 -13.93
C GLU A 243 13.77 -7.25 -14.14
N LEU A 244 14.77 -6.86 -14.96
CA LEU A 244 15.01 -5.46 -15.33
C LEU A 244 13.88 -4.90 -16.21
N ASP A 245 13.34 -5.70 -17.14
CA ASP A 245 12.18 -5.33 -17.96
C ASP A 245 10.93 -5.09 -17.10
N LYS A 246 10.68 -5.98 -16.12
CA LYS A 246 9.59 -5.80 -15.14
C LYS A 246 9.76 -4.50 -14.36
N ALA A 247 10.97 -4.21 -13.88
CA ALA A 247 11.27 -2.99 -13.14
C ALA A 247 11.02 -1.73 -14.01
N SER A 248 11.49 -1.74 -15.25
CA SER A 248 11.26 -0.66 -16.22
C SER A 248 9.77 -0.41 -16.47
N GLY A 249 8.99 -1.48 -16.69
CA GLY A 249 7.54 -1.39 -16.89
C GLY A 249 6.78 -0.84 -15.68
N ALA A 250 7.15 -1.24 -14.46
CA ALA A 250 6.56 -0.71 -13.24
C ALA A 250 6.90 0.78 -13.04
N LEU A 251 8.15 1.17 -13.30
CA LEU A 251 8.59 2.55 -13.18
C LEU A 251 7.87 3.49 -14.15
N ALA A 252 7.50 3.04 -15.35
CA ALA A 252 6.83 3.88 -16.34
C ALA A 252 5.57 4.58 -15.81
N ARG A 253 4.86 3.96 -14.86
CA ARG A 253 3.57 4.46 -14.30
C ARG A 253 3.68 5.06 -12.89
N TYR A 254 4.85 5.02 -12.26
CA TYR A 254 5.02 5.37 -10.85
C TYR A 254 4.87 6.86 -10.54
N GLY A 255 5.31 7.72 -11.46
CA GLY A 255 5.26 9.19 -11.35
C GLY A 255 4.25 9.84 -12.29
N ASP A 256 3.30 9.08 -12.84
CA ASP A 256 2.35 9.60 -13.84
C ASP A 256 1.23 10.43 -13.16
N GLY A 257 1.50 11.73 -13.04
CA GLY A 257 0.54 12.69 -12.51
C GLY A 257 -0.72 12.85 -13.36
N ASP A 258 -0.65 12.57 -14.66
CA ASP A 258 -1.81 12.61 -15.55
C ASP A 258 -2.75 11.45 -15.24
N LEU A 259 -2.21 10.23 -15.15
CA LEU A 259 -3.02 9.07 -14.78
C LEU A 259 -3.65 9.22 -13.40
N LEU A 260 -2.91 9.74 -12.41
CA LEU A 260 -3.45 10.00 -11.08
C LEU A 260 -4.59 11.02 -11.13
N PHE A 261 -4.40 12.11 -11.88
CA PHE A 261 -5.42 13.14 -12.06
C PHE A 261 -6.72 12.54 -12.62
N GLU A 262 -6.63 11.76 -13.69
CA GLU A 262 -7.80 11.17 -14.34
C GLU A 262 -8.58 10.22 -13.40
N GLN A 263 -7.85 9.45 -12.60
CA GLN A 263 -8.46 8.54 -11.63
C GLN A 263 -9.21 9.30 -10.52
N LEU A 264 -8.58 10.33 -9.96
CA LEU A 264 -9.17 11.15 -8.89
C LEU A 264 -10.33 12.01 -9.43
N PHE A 265 -10.19 12.57 -10.62
CA PHE A 265 -11.25 13.33 -11.28
C PHE A 265 -12.49 12.46 -11.54
N ALA A 266 -12.32 11.24 -12.06
CA ALA A 266 -13.45 10.34 -12.28
C ALA A 266 -14.19 9.98 -10.97
N GLN A 267 -13.45 9.81 -9.87
CA GLN A 267 -14.04 9.56 -8.55
C GLN A 267 -14.76 10.79 -8.01
N PHE A 268 -14.14 11.97 -8.09
CA PHE A 268 -14.74 13.25 -7.70
C PHE A 268 -16.04 13.49 -8.46
N TRP A 269 -16.00 13.39 -9.79
CA TRP A 269 -17.16 13.67 -10.65
C TRP A 269 -18.35 12.79 -10.28
N ARG A 270 -18.11 11.48 -10.11
CA ARG A 270 -19.15 10.53 -9.72
C ARG A 270 -19.74 10.85 -8.35
N LYS A 271 -18.90 11.15 -7.36
CA LYS A 271 -19.35 11.43 -5.99
C LYS A 271 -20.14 12.75 -5.90
N LEU A 272 -19.59 13.84 -6.46
CA LEU A 272 -20.27 15.13 -6.49
C LEU A 272 -21.62 15.04 -7.22
N THR A 273 -21.66 14.36 -8.37
CA THR A 273 -22.90 14.16 -9.12
C THR A 273 -23.94 13.43 -8.26
N ASN A 274 -23.56 12.32 -7.65
CA ASN A 274 -24.49 11.54 -6.83
C ASN A 274 -25.00 12.34 -5.62
N ASP A 275 -24.13 13.07 -4.92
CA ASP A 275 -24.54 13.80 -3.72
C ASP A 275 -25.48 14.96 -4.03
N LEU A 276 -25.21 15.71 -5.11
CA LEU A 276 -26.10 16.80 -5.56
C LEU A 276 -27.42 16.29 -6.12
N GLU A 277 -27.42 15.19 -6.88
CA GLU A 277 -28.66 14.57 -7.39
C GLU A 277 -29.50 13.96 -6.25
N ASN A 278 -28.86 13.38 -5.22
CA ASN A 278 -29.55 12.90 -4.02
C ASN A 278 -30.20 14.06 -3.24
N LEU A 279 -29.47 15.17 -3.05
CA LEU A 279 -30.04 16.37 -2.43
C LEU A 279 -31.24 16.89 -3.24
N LEU A 280 -31.10 16.95 -4.57
CA LEU A 280 -32.18 17.39 -5.44
C LEU A 280 -33.41 16.47 -5.36
N ALA A 281 -33.21 15.16 -5.28
CA ALA A 281 -34.29 14.19 -5.09
C ALA A 281 -35.02 14.38 -3.76
N GLU A 282 -34.27 14.57 -2.67
CA GLU A 282 -34.84 14.86 -1.34
C GLU A 282 -35.66 16.16 -1.36
N LEU A 283 -35.14 17.22 -1.97
CA LEU A 283 -35.86 18.49 -2.08
C LEU A 283 -37.09 18.36 -2.97
N LYS A 284 -37.03 17.56 -4.04
CA LYS A 284 -38.17 17.30 -4.93
C LYS A 284 -39.32 16.62 -4.21
N GLU A 285 -39.02 15.59 -3.41
CA GLU A 285 -40.03 14.88 -2.60
C GLU A 285 -40.68 15.80 -1.57
N ASN A 286 -39.93 16.78 -1.06
CA ASN A 286 -40.37 17.69 -0.01
C ASN A 286 -40.84 19.06 -0.51
N ARG A 287 -40.83 19.34 -1.81
CA ARG A 287 -41.07 20.70 -2.36
C ARG A 287 -42.46 21.24 -2.01
N ASP A 288 -43.45 20.35 -1.94
CA ASP A 288 -44.85 20.68 -1.67
C ASP A 288 -45.16 20.63 -0.16
N ASN A 289 -44.18 20.26 0.68
CA ASN A 289 -44.32 20.28 2.12
C ASN A 289 -44.19 21.71 2.66
N LEU A 290 -44.98 22.01 3.69
CA LEU A 290 -44.84 23.26 4.42
C LEU A 290 -43.43 23.41 5.00
N ASP A 291 -42.86 24.60 4.85
CA ASP A 291 -41.63 24.96 5.53
C ASP A 291 -41.95 25.20 7.01
N ARG A 292 -41.39 24.36 7.88
CA ARG A 292 -41.71 24.38 9.32
C ARG A 292 -41.22 25.66 10.00
N GLU A 293 -40.07 26.18 9.59
CA GLU A 293 -39.48 27.38 10.20
C GLU A 293 -40.31 28.60 9.80
N PHE A 294 -40.65 28.71 8.52
CA PHE A 294 -41.51 29.78 8.02
C PHE A 294 -42.94 29.68 8.59
N ALA A 295 -43.52 28.48 8.68
CA ALA A 295 -44.83 28.26 9.29
C ALA A 295 -44.86 28.75 10.74
N GLN A 296 -43.80 28.50 11.52
CA GLN A 296 -43.69 29.02 12.88
C GLN A 296 -43.65 30.56 12.92
N GLN A 297 -42.97 31.19 11.96
CA GLN A 297 -42.92 32.66 11.88
C GLN A 297 -44.27 33.27 11.49
N VAL A 298 -45.01 32.62 10.60
CA VAL A 298 -46.40 32.99 10.25
C VAL A 298 -47.32 32.87 11.46
N GLU A 299 -47.25 31.75 12.19
CA GLU A 299 -48.05 31.55 13.40
C GLU A 299 -47.76 32.63 14.45
N ASN A 300 -46.48 32.94 14.67
CA ASN A 300 -46.06 34.01 15.58
C ASN A 300 -46.58 35.38 15.13
N ALA A 301 -46.59 35.67 13.83
CA ALA A 301 -47.12 36.93 13.29
C ALA A 301 -48.63 37.04 13.51
N ILE A 302 -49.38 35.97 13.27
CA ILE A 302 -50.83 35.90 13.52
C ILE A 302 -51.14 36.05 15.01
N GLN A 303 -50.40 35.37 15.89
CA GLN A 303 -50.53 35.49 17.35
C GLN A 303 -50.30 36.93 17.82
N ARG A 304 -49.24 37.59 17.34
CA ARG A 304 -48.96 39.00 17.62
C ARG A 304 -50.07 39.91 17.11
N CYS A 305 -50.60 39.64 15.92
CA CYS A 305 -51.72 40.39 15.36
C CYS A 305 -52.98 40.24 16.21
N ARG A 306 -53.28 39.04 16.71
CA ARG A 306 -54.45 38.76 17.56
C ARG A 306 -54.35 39.36 18.96
N THR A 307 -53.14 39.53 19.48
CA THR A 307 -52.90 40.04 20.85
C THR A 307 -52.67 41.54 20.90
N ASN A 308 -51.99 42.11 19.89
CA ASN A 308 -51.76 43.54 19.75
C ASN A 308 -52.56 44.09 18.55
N THR A 309 -53.86 44.28 18.78
CA THR A 309 -54.83 44.59 17.72
C THR A 309 -54.81 46.06 17.26
N GLY A 310 -54.22 46.96 18.05
CA GLY A 310 -54.32 48.41 17.83
C GLY A 310 -55.73 48.98 18.03
N ILE A 311 -56.66 48.17 18.56
CA ILE A 311 -58.02 48.59 18.91
C ILE A 311 -57.97 49.28 20.28
N PRO A 312 -58.74 50.38 20.50
CA PRO A 312 -58.85 51.01 21.81
C PRO A 312 -59.29 50.00 22.88
N SER A 313 -58.71 50.08 24.07
CA SER A 313 -58.95 49.11 25.15
C SER A 313 -60.24 49.41 25.92
N THR A 314 -60.74 50.64 25.83
CA THR A 314 -61.90 51.12 26.58
C THR A 314 -62.83 52.00 25.74
N CYS A 315 -64.12 52.01 26.09
CA CYS A 315 -65.09 52.96 25.51
C CYS A 315 -64.72 54.43 25.79
N GLU A 316 -63.97 54.69 26.86
CA GLU A 316 -63.52 56.04 27.22
C GLU A 316 -62.51 56.59 26.19
N GLU A 317 -61.60 55.76 25.68
CA GLU A 317 -60.67 56.16 24.60
C GLU A 317 -61.43 56.56 23.33
N ILE A 318 -62.52 55.86 23.00
CA ILE A 318 -63.37 56.18 21.86
C ILE A 318 -64.07 57.54 22.07
N ALA A 319 -64.60 57.78 23.27
CA ALA A 319 -65.23 59.06 23.61
C ALA A 319 -64.22 60.22 23.55
N GLN A 320 -63.00 60.04 24.09
CA GLN A 320 -61.92 61.03 24.02
C GLN A 320 -61.52 61.34 22.57
N ARG A 321 -61.37 60.31 21.73
CA ARG A 321 -61.03 60.47 20.31
C ARG A 321 -62.14 61.18 19.54
N ARG A 322 -63.41 60.91 19.87
CA ARG A 322 -64.57 61.66 19.35
C ARG A 322 -64.55 63.13 19.77
N HIS A 323 -64.22 63.44 21.03
CA HIS A 323 -64.11 64.84 21.47
C HIS A 323 -63.02 65.59 20.74
N PHE A 324 -61.90 64.94 20.45
CA PHE A 324 -60.78 65.51 19.72
C PHE A 324 -61.12 65.79 18.25
N PHE A 325 -61.76 64.84 17.56
CA PHE A 325 -62.07 64.96 16.12
C PHE A 325 -63.45 65.54 15.81
N GLY A 326 -64.30 65.77 16.81
CA GLY A 326 -65.62 66.39 16.69
C GLY A 326 -66.76 65.45 16.31
N SER A 327 -66.50 64.26 15.77
CA SER A 327 -67.54 63.27 15.42
C SER A 327 -67.08 61.82 15.61
N TYR A 328 -68.03 60.91 15.84
CA TYR A 328 -67.74 59.47 15.92
C TYR A 328 -67.28 58.89 14.59
N ASN A 329 -67.78 59.39 13.45
CA ASN A 329 -67.36 58.92 12.12
C ASN A 329 -65.88 59.22 11.85
N THR A 330 -65.43 60.43 12.20
CA THR A 330 -64.02 60.79 12.04
C THR A 330 -63.13 59.98 12.97
N ALA A 331 -63.51 59.83 14.24
CA ALA A 331 -62.76 59.00 15.19
C ALA A 331 -62.71 57.53 14.77
N TYR A 332 -63.81 56.97 14.26
CA TYR A 332 -63.88 55.60 13.75
C TYR A 332 -62.93 55.39 12.56
N ASN A 333 -62.90 56.31 11.61
CA ASN A 333 -62.01 56.23 10.45
C ASN A 333 -60.52 56.31 10.84
N GLU A 334 -60.18 57.13 11.84
CA GLU A 334 -58.83 57.21 12.39
C GLU A 334 -58.43 55.89 13.07
N PHE A 335 -59.32 55.28 13.86
CA PHE A 335 -59.07 53.96 14.43
C PHE A 335 -58.88 52.89 13.36
N LEU A 336 -59.66 52.91 12.27
CA LEU A 336 -59.47 52.01 11.14
C LEU A 336 -58.08 52.18 10.50
N HIS A 337 -57.58 53.41 10.35
CA HIS A 337 -56.22 53.67 9.85
C HIS A 337 -55.13 53.18 10.80
N GLU A 338 -55.28 53.41 12.11
CA GLU A 338 -54.33 52.98 13.15
C GLU A 338 -54.29 51.44 13.25
N ILE A 339 -55.45 50.78 13.30
CA ILE A 339 -55.57 49.32 13.31
C ILE A 339 -54.95 48.74 12.04
N ARG A 340 -55.25 49.30 10.86
CA ARG A 340 -54.70 48.83 9.58
C ARG A 340 -53.18 48.94 9.53
N THR A 341 -52.62 50.02 10.08
CA THR A 341 -51.17 50.24 10.13
C THR A 341 -50.50 49.26 11.09
N THR A 342 -51.07 49.09 12.28
CA THR A 342 -50.61 48.15 13.31
C THR A 342 -50.66 46.72 12.79
N PHE A 343 -51.78 46.33 12.15
CA PHE A 343 -51.99 45.02 11.55
C PHE A 343 -50.88 44.67 10.55
N LEU A 344 -50.59 45.56 9.59
CA LEU A 344 -49.53 45.32 8.60
C LEU A 344 -48.14 45.27 9.22
N GLY A 345 -47.90 46.04 10.29
CA GLY A 345 -46.64 46.06 11.02
C GLY A 345 -46.21 44.68 11.54
N HIS A 346 -47.17 43.84 11.96
CA HIS A 346 -46.90 42.50 12.49
C HIS A 346 -46.33 41.51 11.48
N PHE A 347 -46.43 41.80 10.18
CA PHE A 347 -46.03 40.88 9.11
C PHE A 347 -44.78 41.34 8.35
N LEU A 348 -44.18 42.49 8.72
CA LEU A 348 -43.04 43.08 8.00
C LEU A 348 -41.82 42.15 7.92
N TYR A 349 -41.62 41.27 8.90
CA TYR A 349 -40.47 40.37 8.98
C TYR A 349 -40.66 39.03 8.24
N LEU A 350 -41.85 38.73 7.72
CA LEU A 350 -42.10 37.45 7.03
C LEU A 350 -41.23 37.29 5.77
N ASP A 351 -40.90 38.38 5.09
CA ASP A 351 -39.97 38.36 3.96
C ASP A 351 -38.58 37.85 4.37
N GLN A 352 -38.05 38.39 5.48
CA GLN A 352 -36.78 37.95 6.05
C GLN A 352 -36.82 36.47 6.49
N ALA A 353 -37.96 36.02 7.03
CA ALA A 353 -38.14 34.62 7.41
C ALA A 353 -38.09 33.67 6.21
N MET A 354 -38.68 34.06 5.06
CA MET A 354 -38.58 33.28 3.82
C MET A 354 -37.13 33.24 3.32
N GLN A 355 -36.42 34.38 3.34
CA GLN A 355 -35.03 34.42 2.92
C GLN A 355 -34.13 33.54 3.78
N LEU A 356 -34.34 33.51 5.10
CA LEU A 356 -33.58 32.65 6.00
C LEU A 356 -33.74 31.16 5.68
N SER A 357 -34.96 30.72 5.32
CA SER A 357 -35.20 29.35 4.87
C SER A 357 -34.42 29.02 3.59
N LEU A 358 -34.40 29.94 2.62
CA LEU A 358 -33.62 29.77 1.38
C LEU A 358 -32.12 29.67 1.66
N GLU A 359 -31.57 30.52 2.52
CA GLU A 359 -30.15 30.47 2.93
C GLU A 359 -29.80 29.14 3.62
N ASN A 360 -30.69 28.63 4.49
CA ASN A 360 -30.52 27.32 5.13
C ASN A 360 -30.42 26.19 4.09
N ARG A 361 -31.15 26.28 2.98
CA ARG A 361 -31.08 25.31 1.87
C ARG A 361 -29.82 25.49 1.02
N LYS A 362 -29.38 26.72 0.74
CA LYS A 362 -28.09 26.99 0.08
C LYS A 362 -26.91 26.37 0.85
N ASN A 363 -26.95 26.44 2.19
CA ASN A 363 -25.92 25.86 3.04
C ASN A 363 -25.78 24.34 2.91
N LEU A 364 -26.81 23.61 2.49
CA LEU A 364 -26.69 22.17 2.19
C LEU A 364 -25.82 21.92 0.96
N VAL A 365 -25.96 22.74 -0.09
CA VAL A 365 -25.11 22.67 -1.29
C VAL A 365 -23.66 22.98 -0.94
N VAL A 366 -23.44 24.02 -0.13
CA VAL A 366 -22.08 24.39 0.35
C VAL A 366 -21.43 23.24 1.12
N LYS A 367 -22.17 22.54 1.99
CA LYS A 367 -21.66 21.37 2.73
C LYS A 367 -21.22 20.24 1.80
N ILE A 368 -21.99 19.95 0.74
CA ILE A 368 -21.63 18.94 -0.26
C ILE A 368 -20.36 19.36 -1.01
N LEU A 369 -20.29 20.61 -1.47
CA LEU A 369 -19.11 21.07 -2.21
C LEU A 369 -17.84 21.03 -1.35
N LYS A 370 -17.93 21.43 -0.06
CA LYS A 370 -16.82 21.35 0.89
C LYS A 370 -16.32 19.92 1.11
N SER A 371 -17.20 18.93 1.15
CA SER A 371 -16.78 17.53 1.37
C SER A 371 -15.97 16.95 0.21
N HIS A 372 -16.11 17.51 -1.00
CA HIS A 372 -15.41 17.03 -2.21
C HIS A 372 -14.22 17.90 -2.64
N LEU A 373 -14.22 19.19 -2.30
CA LEU A 373 -13.17 20.13 -2.69
C LEU A 373 -12.05 20.29 -1.64
N GLY A 374 -12.16 19.59 -0.51
CA GLY A 374 -11.07 19.50 0.48
C GLY A 374 -10.73 20.83 1.16
N GLU A 375 -9.46 20.97 1.55
CA GLU A 375 -8.87 22.15 2.22
C GLU A 375 -8.71 23.37 1.29
N LEU A 376 -9.32 23.37 0.09
CA LEU A 376 -9.23 24.51 -0.85
C LEU A 376 -9.61 25.84 -0.17
N ILE A 377 -10.44 25.78 0.88
CA ILE A 377 -10.88 26.94 1.66
C ILE A 377 -10.97 26.56 3.16
N ASP A 378 -10.09 27.12 3.97
CA ASP A 378 -10.04 26.96 5.44
C ASP A 378 -11.09 27.80 6.21
N SER A 379 -11.93 28.57 5.51
CA SER A 379 -12.86 29.49 6.16
C SER A 379 -14.19 28.83 6.53
N GLU A 380 -14.44 28.77 7.84
CA GLU A 380 -15.79 28.68 8.40
C GLU A 380 -16.58 29.92 7.96
N GLU A 381 -17.68 29.67 7.25
CA GLU A 381 -18.84 30.56 7.12
C GLU A 381 -18.55 31.99 6.63
N ILE A 382 -18.60 32.23 5.31
CA ILE A 382 -19.59 33.13 4.68
C ILE A 382 -19.41 33.27 3.15
N ASP A 383 -18.21 33.08 2.56
CA ASP A 383 -18.01 33.35 1.12
C ASP A 383 -17.53 32.13 0.28
N PHE A 384 -17.92 30.89 0.63
CA PHE A 384 -17.46 29.70 -0.11
C PHE A 384 -17.83 29.75 -1.60
N LEU A 385 -19.07 30.14 -1.94
CA LEU A 385 -19.53 30.24 -3.33
C LEU A 385 -18.77 31.34 -4.10
N SER A 386 -18.56 32.50 -3.47
CA SER A 386 -17.75 33.61 -3.98
C SER A 386 -16.30 33.21 -4.26
N ILE A 387 -15.66 32.45 -3.36
CA ILE A 387 -14.28 32.01 -3.55
C ILE A 387 -14.19 31.05 -4.74
N ILE A 388 -15.09 30.06 -4.84
CA ILE A 388 -15.10 29.16 -5.99
C ILE A 388 -15.36 29.92 -7.28
N TYR A 389 -16.29 30.87 -7.29
CA TYR A 389 -16.54 31.75 -8.44
C TYR A 389 -15.27 32.48 -8.90
N ASN A 390 -14.49 33.04 -7.97
CA ASN A 390 -13.25 33.76 -8.27
C ASN A 390 -12.09 32.85 -8.72
N LEU A 391 -12.09 31.58 -8.30
CA LEU A 391 -11.08 30.60 -8.74
C LEU A 391 -11.43 29.95 -10.09
N LEU A 392 -12.69 30.01 -10.52
CA LEU A 392 -13.11 29.49 -11.81
C LEU A 392 -12.50 30.31 -12.96
N PRO A 393 -11.80 29.67 -13.91
CA PRO A 393 -11.27 30.35 -15.10
C PRO A 393 -12.36 31.05 -15.95
N ASP A 394 -12.00 32.13 -16.66
CA ASP A 394 -12.89 32.91 -17.54
C ASP A 394 -13.62 32.08 -18.62
N ASN A 395 -13.08 30.91 -18.98
CA ASN A 395 -13.66 29.99 -19.94
C ASN A 395 -14.68 29.00 -19.33
N CYS A 396 -14.97 29.09 -18.02
CA CYS A 396 -15.93 28.24 -17.30
C CYS A 396 -17.28 28.93 -17.11
N GLN A 397 -17.88 29.39 -18.20
CA GLN A 397 -19.07 30.27 -18.17
C GLN A 397 -20.28 29.60 -17.50
N SER A 398 -20.53 28.31 -17.74
CA SER A 398 -21.73 27.65 -17.20
C SER A 398 -21.65 27.53 -15.68
N SER A 399 -20.50 27.05 -15.20
CA SER A 399 -20.22 26.91 -13.77
C SER A 399 -20.23 28.28 -13.08
N GLN A 400 -19.56 29.29 -13.62
CA GLN A 400 -19.53 30.64 -13.05
C GLN A 400 -20.93 31.22 -12.87
N ILE A 401 -21.79 31.11 -13.88
CA ILE A 401 -23.16 31.60 -13.74
C ILE A 401 -23.94 30.78 -12.73
N GLY A 402 -23.70 29.46 -12.63
CA GLY A 402 -24.31 28.61 -11.60
C GLY A 402 -23.98 29.09 -10.18
N PHE A 403 -22.70 29.25 -9.87
CA PHE A 403 -22.23 29.74 -8.56
C PHE A 403 -22.74 31.15 -8.26
N GLN A 404 -22.65 32.06 -9.22
CA GLN A 404 -23.13 33.44 -9.07
C GLN A 404 -24.64 33.49 -8.83
N LYS A 405 -25.44 32.73 -9.59
CA LYS A 405 -26.90 32.72 -9.42
C LYS A 405 -27.33 32.11 -8.09
N LEU A 406 -26.68 31.05 -7.63
CA LEU A 406 -27.00 30.43 -6.35
C LEU A 406 -26.70 31.39 -5.19
N GLU A 407 -25.55 32.07 -5.25
CA GLU A 407 -25.18 33.08 -4.27
C GLU A 407 -26.18 34.25 -4.25
N GLN A 408 -26.42 34.85 -5.41
CA GLN A 408 -27.27 36.04 -5.58
C GLN A 408 -28.77 35.73 -5.59
N PHE A 409 -29.18 34.48 -5.36
CA PHE A 409 -30.60 34.13 -5.37
C PHE A 409 -31.31 34.81 -4.20
N ASP A 410 -32.06 35.85 -4.54
CA ASP A 410 -32.91 36.60 -3.65
C ASP A 410 -34.27 36.75 -4.35
N VAL A 411 -35.31 36.24 -3.69
CA VAL A 411 -36.68 36.41 -4.14
C VAL A 411 -37.33 37.32 -3.11
N SER A 412 -37.56 38.59 -3.49
CA SER A 412 -38.31 39.50 -2.62
C SER A 412 -39.77 39.07 -2.57
N HIS A 413 -40.14 38.43 -1.47
CA HIS A 413 -41.50 37.98 -1.18
C HIS A 413 -42.34 39.08 -0.54
N ALA A 414 -41.72 40.16 -0.06
CA ALA A 414 -42.36 41.31 0.55
C ALA A 414 -43.54 41.82 -0.29
N GLY A 415 -43.34 41.98 -1.61
CA GLY A 415 -44.40 42.40 -2.52
C GLY A 415 -45.57 41.41 -2.63
N ARG A 416 -45.32 40.10 -2.48
CA ARG A 416 -46.34 39.05 -2.49
C ARG A 416 -47.09 39.00 -1.15
N VAL A 417 -46.37 38.94 -0.03
CA VAL A 417 -46.94 38.96 1.33
C VAL A 417 -47.79 40.20 1.54
N ILE A 418 -47.29 41.38 1.16
CA ILE A 418 -48.03 42.64 1.27
C ILE A 418 -49.31 42.61 0.41
N ARG A 419 -49.26 42.08 -0.81
CA ARG A 419 -50.46 41.97 -1.68
C ARG A 419 -51.49 41.03 -1.08
N LEU A 420 -51.07 39.85 -0.62
CA LEU A 420 -51.94 38.87 0.03
C LEU A 420 -52.63 39.46 1.26
N LEU A 421 -51.88 40.14 2.12
CA LEU A 421 -52.42 40.77 3.33
C LEU A 421 -53.35 41.94 2.99
N ARG A 422 -52.96 42.83 2.06
CA ARG A 422 -53.72 44.06 1.75
C ARG A 422 -55.14 43.78 1.28
N VAL A 423 -55.35 42.74 0.48
CA VAL A 423 -56.69 42.34 0.01
C VAL A 423 -57.58 41.89 1.19
N ASN A 424 -57.01 41.23 2.19
CA ASN A 424 -57.75 40.69 3.34
C ASN A 424 -58.11 41.76 4.40
N ILE A 425 -57.45 42.92 4.37
CA ILE A 425 -57.67 44.04 5.30
C ILE A 425 -58.40 45.22 4.64
N ASP A 426 -58.96 45.05 3.44
CA ASP A 426 -59.69 46.12 2.75
C ASP A 426 -60.96 46.53 3.50
N GLN A 427 -61.56 45.64 4.27
CA GLN A 427 -62.66 45.97 5.18
C GLN A 427 -62.28 46.95 6.30
N LEU A 428 -60.98 47.13 6.56
CA LEU A 428 -60.43 48.12 7.50
C LEU A 428 -60.11 49.47 6.82
N LYS A 429 -60.48 49.68 5.55
CA LYS A 429 -60.38 51.00 4.91
C LYS A 429 -61.68 51.79 5.14
N PRO A 430 -61.59 53.08 5.50
CA PRO A 430 -62.77 53.94 5.65
C PRO A 430 -63.68 53.98 4.42
N ASP A 431 -63.10 54.08 3.22
CA ASP A 431 -63.86 54.30 1.98
C ASP A 431 -64.63 53.07 1.48
N THR A 432 -64.21 51.86 1.87
CA THR A 432 -64.85 50.60 1.46
C THR A 432 -65.75 50.01 2.55
N ASN A 433 -65.74 50.59 3.74
CA ASN A 433 -66.56 50.14 4.86
C ASN A 433 -67.84 50.97 4.96
N THR A 434 -68.97 50.39 4.51
CA THR A 434 -70.29 51.03 4.57
C THR A 434 -70.83 51.23 6.00
N SER A 435 -70.14 50.72 7.03
CA SER A 435 -70.51 50.96 8.44
C SER A 435 -70.35 52.44 8.84
N ALA A 436 -69.58 53.23 8.09
CA ALA A 436 -69.53 54.69 8.25
C ALA A 436 -70.91 55.37 8.03
N LEU A 437 -71.87 54.69 7.39
CA LEU A 437 -73.25 55.16 7.20
C LEU A 437 -74.17 54.85 8.40
N LEU A 438 -73.71 54.10 9.41
CA LEU A 438 -74.51 53.71 10.59
C LEU A 438 -74.54 54.78 11.69
N PHE A 439 -73.64 55.79 11.66
CA PHE A 439 -73.60 56.87 12.65
C PHE A 439 -73.90 58.26 12.03
N PRO A 440 -75.02 58.47 11.32
CA PRO A 440 -75.35 59.79 10.80
C PRO A 440 -75.67 60.75 11.96
N GLU A 441 -75.09 61.95 11.94
CA GLU A 441 -75.30 63.01 12.94
C GLU A 441 -76.78 63.45 13.12
N LYS A 442 -77.72 62.95 12.30
CA LYS A 442 -79.10 63.48 12.19
C LYS A 442 -80.23 62.53 12.58
N GLN A 443 -79.99 61.39 13.25
CA GLN A 443 -81.07 60.53 13.79
C GLN A 443 -81.03 60.30 15.30
N PHE A 444 -80.65 61.31 16.09
CA PHE A 444 -80.73 61.28 17.57
C PHE A 444 -82.01 61.89 18.15
N THR A 445 -83.13 61.78 17.45
CA THR A 445 -84.44 62.05 18.05
C THR A 445 -85.36 60.87 17.78
N GLN A 446 -85.51 60.07 18.82
CA GLN A 446 -86.53 59.05 19.09
C GLN A 446 -86.12 57.58 18.90
N LYS A 447 -86.24 56.90 20.05
CA LYS A 447 -86.15 55.45 20.31
C LYS A 447 -84.74 54.90 20.50
N ILE A 448 -84.19 55.23 21.68
CA ILE A 448 -83.39 54.29 22.46
C ILE A 448 -84.28 53.07 22.73
N THR A 449 -84.00 51.98 22.03
CA THR A 449 -84.36 50.64 22.48
C THR A 449 -83.03 49.94 22.75
N ALA A 450 -82.75 49.80 24.05
CA ALA A 450 -82.00 48.73 24.70
C ALA A 450 -80.90 48.03 23.87
N GLU A 451 -79.62 48.35 24.11
CA GLU A 451 -78.78 47.62 25.08
C GLU A 451 -77.28 47.98 25.02
N LEU A 452 -76.80 48.79 24.06
CA LEU A 452 -75.38 49.19 23.97
C LEU A 452 -75.19 50.69 23.68
N ASN A 453 -74.24 51.32 24.36
CA ASN A 453 -73.79 52.68 24.07
C ASN A 453 -73.05 52.73 22.71
N ILE A 454 -73.01 53.88 22.03
CA ILE A 454 -72.43 54.01 20.67
C ILE A 454 -70.95 53.60 20.67
N GLU A 455 -70.21 53.94 21.72
CA GLU A 455 -68.83 53.54 21.92
C GLU A 455 -68.65 52.02 22.01
N GLU A 456 -69.59 51.31 22.64
CA GLU A 456 -69.57 49.85 22.73
C GLU A 456 -69.82 49.24 21.34
N GLN A 457 -70.77 49.80 20.57
CA GLN A 457 -71.03 49.35 19.19
C GLN A 457 -69.83 49.60 18.27
N ILE A 458 -69.13 50.72 18.42
CA ILE A 458 -67.89 51.01 17.69
C ILE A 458 -66.81 50.01 18.07
N LEU A 459 -66.60 49.76 19.36
CA LEU A 459 -65.61 48.81 19.85
C LEU A 459 -65.85 47.39 19.33
N GLU A 460 -67.09 46.88 19.45
CA GLU A 460 -67.49 45.57 18.94
C GLU A 460 -67.29 45.46 17.42
N THR A 461 -67.62 46.52 16.69
CA THR A 461 -67.45 46.56 15.22
C THR A 461 -65.97 46.50 14.84
N LEU A 462 -65.10 47.27 15.51
CA LEU A 462 -63.65 47.24 15.28
C LEU A 462 -63.06 45.85 15.59
N GLN A 463 -63.49 45.23 16.70
CA GLN A 463 -63.07 43.87 17.09
C GLN A 463 -63.48 42.84 16.05
N LYS A 464 -64.73 42.86 15.58
CA LYS A 464 -65.23 41.95 14.55
C LYS A 464 -64.45 42.10 13.23
N LEU A 465 -64.26 43.34 12.77
CA LEU A 465 -63.52 43.61 11.53
C LEU A 465 -62.06 43.18 11.62
N HIS A 466 -61.42 43.38 12.77
CA HIS A 466 -60.05 42.92 13.00
C HIS A 466 -59.97 41.39 13.00
N GLN A 467 -60.87 40.72 13.72
CA GLN A 467 -60.90 39.25 13.79
C GLN A 467 -61.10 38.63 12.41
N GLU A 468 -62.10 39.10 11.65
CA GLU A 468 -62.33 38.63 10.29
C GLU A 468 -61.12 38.87 9.36
N ALA A 469 -60.43 39.99 9.54
CA ALA A 469 -59.23 40.31 8.77
C ALA A 469 -58.04 39.40 9.14
N ALA A 470 -57.89 39.08 10.44
CA ALA A 470 -56.89 38.15 10.94
C ALA A 470 -57.13 36.73 10.42
N ASP A 471 -58.36 36.22 10.49
CA ASP A 471 -58.71 34.86 10.05
C ASP A 471 -58.56 34.69 8.52
N LYS A 472 -58.96 35.71 7.74
CA LYS A 472 -58.72 35.74 6.28
C LYS A 472 -57.23 35.79 5.95
N SER A 473 -56.46 36.58 6.69
CA SER A 473 -55.01 36.69 6.50
C SER A 473 -54.27 35.41 6.87
N GLU A 474 -54.65 34.75 7.97
CA GLU A 474 -54.13 33.43 8.36
C GLU A 474 -54.42 32.40 7.27
N THR A 475 -55.65 32.34 6.77
CA THR A 475 -56.03 31.42 5.68
C THR A 475 -55.21 31.68 4.41
N ALA A 476 -54.94 32.95 4.07
CA ALA A 476 -54.16 33.31 2.90
C ALA A 476 -52.67 33.00 3.07
N LEU A 477 -52.09 33.26 4.24
CA LEU A 477 -50.70 32.96 4.55
C LEU A 477 -50.45 31.44 4.63
N ASN A 478 -51.43 30.67 5.12
CA ASN A 478 -51.34 29.21 5.16
C ASN A 478 -51.20 28.58 3.75
N ARG A 479 -51.64 29.27 2.69
CA ARG A 479 -51.51 28.80 1.30
C ARG A 479 -50.10 28.96 0.74
N ILE A 480 -49.26 29.79 1.35
CA ILE A 480 -47.90 30.06 0.86
C ILE A 480 -46.82 29.38 1.70
N LEU A 481 -47.19 28.53 2.67
CA LEU A 481 -46.23 27.90 3.58
C LEU A 481 -45.25 26.94 2.89
N CYS A 482 -45.59 26.39 1.73
CA CYS A 482 -44.70 25.55 0.93
C CYS A 482 -43.83 26.33 -0.06
N GLU A 483 -44.06 27.64 -0.25
CA GLU A 483 -43.32 28.44 -1.24
C GLU A 483 -41.80 28.43 -1.00
N PRO A 484 -41.29 28.61 0.25
CA PRO A 484 -39.85 28.53 0.49
C PRO A 484 -39.25 27.17 0.09
N SER A 485 -39.94 26.07 0.38
CA SER A 485 -39.52 24.71 -0.03
C SER A 485 -39.50 24.56 -1.56
N THR A 486 -40.50 25.13 -2.24
CA THR A 486 -40.62 25.10 -3.70
C THR A 486 -39.54 25.93 -4.38
N ASP A 487 -39.31 27.15 -3.90
CA ASP A 487 -38.29 28.06 -4.44
C ASP A 487 -36.88 27.52 -4.20
N ALA A 488 -36.62 26.93 -3.02
CA ALA A 488 -35.36 26.26 -2.74
C ALA A 488 -35.09 25.11 -3.72
N TYR A 489 -36.11 24.29 -4.03
CA TYR A 489 -35.99 23.22 -5.01
C TYR A 489 -35.59 23.76 -6.38
N PHE A 490 -36.31 24.75 -6.92
CA PHE A 490 -36.02 25.29 -8.25
C PHE A 490 -34.68 26.04 -8.32
N MET A 491 -34.32 26.77 -7.26
CA MET A 491 -33.00 27.40 -7.14
C MET A 491 -31.88 26.37 -7.23
N ILE A 492 -31.99 25.25 -6.50
CA ILE A 492 -30.97 24.21 -6.47
C ILE A 492 -31.00 23.38 -7.76
N GLU A 493 -32.16 23.16 -8.37
CA GLU A 493 -32.30 22.52 -9.69
C GLU A 493 -31.55 23.31 -10.77
N GLU A 494 -31.74 24.63 -10.84
CA GLU A 494 -31.03 25.51 -11.78
C GLU A 494 -29.51 25.49 -11.52
N PHE A 495 -29.07 25.41 -10.26
CA PHE A 495 -27.65 25.27 -9.92
C PHE A 495 -27.08 23.93 -10.43
N VAL A 496 -27.77 22.82 -10.15
CA VAL A 496 -27.40 21.47 -10.60
C VAL A 496 -27.35 21.40 -12.12
N ASP A 497 -28.34 21.97 -12.80
CA ASP A 497 -28.38 22.03 -14.27
C ASP A 497 -27.13 22.72 -14.83
N ARG A 498 -26.70 23.82 -14.21
CA ARG A 498 -25.54 24.59 -14.67
C ARG A 498 -24.20 23.96 -14.34
N VAL A 499 -24.10 23.27 -13.21
CA VAL A 499 -22.83 22.76 -12.65
C VAL A 499 -22.58 21.28 -12.99
N LEU A 500 -23.63 20.52 -13.32
CA LEU A 500 -23.53 19.09 -13.65
C LEU A 500 -24.05 18.74 -15.06
N ARG A 501 -25.10 19.40 -15.55
CA ARG A 501 -25.82 18.98 -16.76
C ARG A 501 -25.57 19.85 -17.99
N ALA A 502 -25.03 21.05 -17.80
CA ALA A 502 -24.73 21.97 -18.89
C ALA A 502 -23.69 21.37 -19.85
N LYS A 503 -23.79 21.76 -21.12
CA LYS A 503 -22.85 21.30 -22.14
C LYS A 503 -21.43 21.72 -21.74
N ASP A 504 -20.48 20.80 -21.88
CA ASP A 504 -19.06 21.00 -21.61
C ASP A 504 -18.70 21.28 -20.14
N VAL A 505 -19.64 21.24 -19.19
CA VAL A 505 -19.38 21.55 -17.78
C VAL A 505 -18.41 20.57 -17.11
N GLN A 506 -18.43 19.30 -17.52
CA GLN A 506 -17.46 18.31 -17.03
C GLN A 506 -16.02 18.70 -17.45
N LEU A 507 -15.85 19.30 -18.63
CA LEU A 507 -14.55 19.82 -19.07
C LEU A 507 -14.16 21.07 -18.27
N GLU A 508 -15.12 21.96 -17.97
CA GLU A 508 -14.89 23.12 -17.10
C GLU A 508 -14.34 22.68 -15.72
N TRP A 509 -14.99 21.71 -15.08
CA TRP A 509 -14.53 21.12 -13.82
C TRP A 509 -13.14 20.49 -13.94
N ARG A 510 -12.87 19.80 -15.05
CA ARG A 510 -11.57 19.18 -15.29
C ARG A 510 -10.47 20.22 -15.43
N ILE A 511 -10.72 21.34 -16.12
CA ILE A 511 -9.78 22.46 -16.25
C ILE A 511 -9.53 23.11 -14.90
N PHE A 512 -10.58 23.40 -14.14
CA PHE A 512 -10.50 24.00 -12.81
C PHE A 512 -9.68 23.13 -11.84
N LEU A 513 -10.08 21.87 -11.66
CA LEU A 513 -9.41 20.95 -10.74
C LEU A 513 -7.98 20.63 -11.17
N ARG A 514 -7.66 20.74 -12.46
CA ARG A 514 -6.29 20.55 -12.93
C ARG A 514 -5.34 21.65 -12.45
N LYS A 515 -5.84 22.88 -12.30
CA LYS A 515 -5.06 23.99 -11.73
C LYS A 515 -4.91 23.84 -10.21
N GLU A 516 -5.98 23.40 -9.56
CA GLU A 516 -6.06 23.33 -8.10
C GLU A 516 -5.77 21.94 -7.50
N CYS A 517 -5.29 20.98 -8.29
CA CYS A 517 -5.18 19.58 -7.87
C CYS A 517 -4.31 19.36 -6.62
N TYR A 518 -3.28 20.19 -6.41
CA TYR A 518 -2.41 20.15 -5.23
C TYR A 518 -3.10 20.60 -3.94
N GLN A 519 -4.12 21.45 -4.05
CA GLN A 519 -4.92 21.95 -2.93
C GLN A 519 -6.08 20.99 -2.62
N VAL A 520 -6.70 20.42 -3.65
CA VAL A 520 -7.85 19.53 -3.51
C VAL A 520 -7.44 18.12 -3.06
N TRP A 521 -6.34 17.58 -3.62
CA TRP A 521 -5.94 16.18 -3.40
C TRP A 521 -4.54 16.07 -2.80
N PRO A 522 -4.39 15.57 -1.55
CA PRO A 522 -3.10 15.43 -0.89
C PRO A 522 -2.17 14.45 -1.61
N GLU A 523 -2.69 13.53 -2.43
CA GLU A 523 -1.92 12.58 -3.23
C GLU A 523 -0.95 13.29 -4.19
N PHE A 524 -1.29 14.50 -4.66
CA PHE A 524 -0.41 15.31 -5.50
C PHE A 524 0.78 15.90 -4.76
N LYS A 525 0.71 16.06 -3.42
CA LYS A 525 1.87 16.51 -2.61
C LYS A 525 3.04 15.51 -2.68
N GLN A 526 2.75 14.23 -2.96
CA GLN A 526 3.76 13.18 -3.09
C GLN A 526 4.24 12.96 -4.54
N ILE A 527 3.59 13.55 -5.55
CA ILE A 527 3.90 13.25 -6.96
C ILE A 527 5.30 13.71 -7.34
N GLU A 528 5.75 14.87 -6.83
CA GLU A 528 7.06 15.42 -7.13
C GLU A 528 8.18 14.52 -6.60
N GLN A 529 8.01 14.00 -5.37
CA GLN A 529 8.91 13.00 -4.79
C GLN A 529 8.91 11.71 -5.63
N ARG A 530 7.75 11.25 -6.08
CA ARG A 530 7.64 10.05 -6.93
C ARG A 530 8.32 10.24 -8.29
N VAL A 531 8.22 11.42 -8.91
CA VAL A 531 8.90 11.74 -10.17
C VAL A 531 10.42 11.74 -9.99
N GLN A 532 10.93 12.36 -8.91
CA GLN A 532 12.35 12.32 -8.59
C GLN A 532 12.85 10.88 -8.35
N GLN A 533 12.11 10.10 -7.57
CA GLN A 533 12.41 8.69 -7.35
C GLN A 533 12.39 7.89 -8.65
N GLN A 534 11.39 8.11 -9.52
CA GLN A 534 11.28 7.45 -10.81
C GLN A 534 12.54 7.68 -11.68
N LEU A 535 13.06 8.92 -11.70
CA LEU A 535 14.27 9.26 -12.46
C LEU A 535 15.51 8.52 -11.93
N ILE A 536 15.69 8.52 -10.60
CA ILE A 536 16.80 7.80 -9.94
C ILE A 536 16.74 6.31 -10.26
N TRP A 537 15.57 5.70 -10.09
CA TRP A 537 15.38 4.28 -10.34
C TRP A 537 15.55 3.90 -11.80
N ARG A 538 15.08 4.72 -12.75
CA ARG A 538 15.35 4.50 -14.19
C ARG A 538 16.84 4.45 -14.48
N THR A 539 17.59 5.42 -13.95
CA THR A 539 19.06 5.47 -14.12
C THR A 539 19.73 4.20 -13.58
N LEU A 540 19.27 3.69 -12.42
CA LEU A 540 19.79 2.46 -11.83
C LEU A 540 19.45 1.22 -12.68
N VAL A 541 18.23 1.12 -13.20
CA VAL A 541 17.81 0.01 -14.08
C VAL A 541 18.60 0.02 -15.38
N GLU A 542 18.82 1.19 -16.00
CA GLU A 542 19.64 1.33 -17.20
C GLU A 542 21.09 0.90 -16.93
N ARG A 543 21.67 1.32 -15.80
CA ARG A 543 23.02 0.91 -15.40
C ARG A 543 23.11 -0.60 -15.18
N ALA A 544 22.14 -1.19 -14.50
CA ALA A 544 22.10 -2.64 -14.27
C ALA A 544 21.96 -3.41 -15.59
N SER A 545 21.15 -2.91 -16.52
CA SER A 545 20.99 -3.49 -17.87
C SER A 545 22.30 -3.45 -18.66
N TYR A 546 23.02 -2.33 -18.59
CA TYR A 546 24.34 -2.20 -19.20
C TYR A 546 25.33 -3.22 -18.63
N VAL A 547 25.42 -3.33 -17.30
CA VAL A 547 26.32 -4.30 -16.64
C VAL A 547 25.94 -5.73 -17.01
N ASN A 548 24.64 -6.07 -17.04
CA ASN A 548 24.18 -7.40 -17.44
C ASN A 548 24.60 -7.74 -18.88
N SER A 549 24.57 -6.78 -19.80
CA SER A 549 25.02 -6.98 -21.19
C SER A 549 26.51 -7.32 -21.34
N LEU A 550 27.32 -7.00 -20.33
CA LEU A 550 28.75 -7.36 -20.30
C LEU A 550 28.97 -8.83 -19.94
N LEU A 551 27.99 -9.56 -19.40
CA LEU A 551 28.14 -10.98 -19.06
C LEU A 551 28.19 -11.91 -20.28
N ILE A 552 27.71 -11.44 -21.44
CA ILE A 552 27.70 -12.21 -22.69
C ILE A 552 28.85 -11.78 -23.62
N ARG A 553 29.53 -10.66 -23.32
CA ARG A 553 30.73 -10.22 -24.07
C ARG A 553 31.98 -10.84 -23.48
#